data_AF-A2WL01-F1
#
_entry.id   AF-A2WL01-F1
#
_cell.length_a   1.000
_cell.length_b   1.000
_cell.length_c   1.000
_cell.angle_alpha   90.00
_cell.angle_beta   90.00
_cell.angle_gamma   90.00
#
_symmetry.space_group_name_H-M   'P 1'
#
loop_
_entity.id
_entity.type
_entity.pdbx_description
1 polymer ?
#
loop_
_entity_poly.entity_id
_entity_poly.type
_entity_poly.pdbx_seq_one_letter_code
_entity_poly.pdbx_strand_id
1 'polypeptide(L)'
;MVAFHPLAILVFVSLLAAGATANYGYTTPPPPPPPSQQYTPPAHSNKLLVKVEGMVYCQSCAQRNTHSLEGAKPLPKAEVSVICHDANNHVMVRCRRAVANDNGYFLAELDETKVSDFYMGDPRKACYVQLRASPDFECNNPTNINYSSIEGAPLRDEGKRWADHDYYNVMYATGPLAFRPTICPPKHH
;
A
#
# COMPACT_ATOMS: atom_id res chain seq x y z
N MET A 1 55.68 33.60 -10.92
CA MET A 1 56.19 34.96 -11.18
C MET A 1 54.99 35.89 -11.28
N VAL A 2 54.79 36.74 -10.26
CA VAL A 2 54.76 38.22 -10.36
C VAL A 2 53.34 38.71 -10.73
N ALA A 3 52.67 39.65 -10.04
CA ALA A 3 52.99 40.44 -8.86
C ALA A 3 51.70 41.08 -8.29
N PHE A 4 51.88 41.64 -7.10
CA PHE A 4 50.96 42.34 -6.23
C PHE A 4 50.40 43.68 -6.76
N HIS A 5 49.27 44.06 -6.16
CA HIS A 5 48.60 45.38 -6.03
C HIS A 5 49.55 46.56 -5.75
N PRO A 6 49.15 47.87 -5.77
CA PRO A 6 47.79 48.45 -5.53
C PRO A 6 47.43 49.69 -6.39
N LEU A 7 46.24 50.29 -6.19
CA LEU A 7 46.04 51.76 -6.04
C LEU A 7 44.55 52.12 -5.88
N ALA A 8 44.28 52.84 -4.80
CA ALA A 8 43.00 53.48 -4.50
C ALA A 8 42.75 54.68 -5.42
N ILE A 9 41.53 54.82 -5.93
CA ILE A 9 40.99 56.09 -6.44
C ILE A 9 39.54 56.23 -5.93
N LEU A 10 39.37 57.12 -4.97
CA LEU A 10 38.09 57.70 -4.54
C LEU A 10 37.64 58.74 -5.58
N VAL A 11 36.49 58.56 -6.24
CA VAL A 11 35.78 59.68 -6.88
C VAL A 11 34.25 59.54 -6.73
N PHE A 12 33.70 60.64 -6.23
CA PHE A 12 32.34 61.10 -5.96
C PHE A 12 31.14 60.56 -6.74
N VAL A 13 30.09 60.24 -5.95
CA VAL A 13 28.67 60.61 -6.04
C VAL A 13 28.15 61.10 -7.41
N SER A 14 27.12 60.41 -7.91
CA SER A 14 25.96 61.03 -8.55
C SER A 14 24.77 60.05 -8.52
N LEU A 15 23.80 60.32 -7.64
CA LEU A 15 22.46 59.71 -7.73
C LEU A 15 21.76 60.31 -8.96
N LEU A 16 21.57 59.50 -10.00
CA LEU A 16 20.53 59.76 -11.00
C LEU A 16 19.33 58.90 -10.65
N ALA A 17 18.31 59.56 -10.09
CA ALA A 17 16.98 58.97 -9.95
C ALA A 17 16.38 58.80 -11.36
N ALA A 18 16.41 57.58 -11.89
CA ALA A 18 15.57 57.19 -13.01
C ALA A 18 14.23 56.73 -12.44
N GLY A 19 13.19 57.56 -12.60
CA GLY A 19 11.82 57.19 -12.31
C GLY A 19 11.38 56.07 -13.25
N ALA A 20 11.26 54.85 -12.72
CA ALA A 20 10.61 53.74 -13.41
C ALA A 20 9.09 53.94 -13.32
N THR A 21 8.44 54.01 -14.48
CA THR A 21 6.99 53.99 -14.63
C THR A 21 6.44 52.68 -14.10
N ALA A 22 5.55 52.75 -13.11
CA ALA A 22 4.89 51.61 -12.51
C ALA A 22 3.97 50.93 -13.54
N ASN A 23 4.28 49.67 -13.88
CA ASN A 23 3.35 48.78 -14.57
C ASN A 23 2.73 47.88 -13.50
N TYR A 24 1.56 48.27 -12.99
CA TYR A 24 0.82 47.52 -11.96
C TYR A 24 0.14 46.28 -12.58
N GLY A 25 0.94 45.25 -12.86
CA GLY A 25 0.42 43.90 -13.08
C GLY A 25 0.19 43.22 -11.73
N TYR A 26 -1.06 43.20 -11.25
CA TYR A 26 -1.43 42.43 -10.07
C TYR A 26 -1.42 40.93 -10.41
N THR A 27 -0.34 40.22 -10.05
CA THR A 27 -0.35 38.75 -9.97
C THR A 27 -0.89 38.36 -8.60
N THR A 28 -2.14 37.87 -8.58
CA THR A 28 -2.76 37.27 -7.40
C THR A 28 -2.05 35.94 -7.07
N PRO A 29 -1.63 35.71 -5.81
CA PRO A 29 -1.12 34.40 -5.41
C PRO A 29 -2.24 33.34 -5.53
N PRO A 30 -1.90 32.08 -5.89
CA PRO A 30 -2.87 31.01 -5.96
C PRO A 30 -3.55 30.82 -4.60
N PRO A 31 -4.86 30.53 -4.56
CA PRO A 31 -5.56 30.30 -3.30
C PRO A 31 -4.91 29.11 -2.57
N PRO A 32 -4.85 29.15 -1.22
CA PRO A 32 -4.38 28.02 -0.44
C PRO A 32 -5.20 26.77 -0.79
N PRO A 33 -4.58 25.57 -0.79
CA PRO A 33 -5.33 24.34 -0.97
C PRO A 33 -6.46 24.27 0.07
N PRO A 34 -7.65 23.77 -0.30
CA PRO A 34 -8.75 23.64 0.65
C PRO A 34 -8.28 22.82 1.86
N PRO A 35 -8.69 23.20 3.09
CA PRO A 35 -8.34 22.43 4.27
C PRO A 35 -8.78 20.97 4.07
N SER A 36 -7.88 20.02 4.34
CA SER A 36 -8.20 18.60 4.32
C SER A 36 -9.35 18.34 5.29
N GLN A 37 -10.58 18.27 4.78
CA GLN A 37 -11.74 17.98 5.60
C GLN A 37 -11.60 16.53 6.06
N GLN A 38 -11.23 16.33 7.33
CA GLN A 38 -11.47 15.06 7.99
C GLN A 38 -12.99 14.89 8.10
N TYR A 39 -13.58 14.23 7.11
CA TYR A 39 -14.99 13.85 7.14
C TYR A 39 -15.18 12.91 8.32
N THR A 40 -15.97 13.29 9.32
CA THR A 40 -16.39 12.38 10.38
C THR A 40 -17.72 11.76 9.93
N PRO A 41 -17.80 10.46 9.58
CA PRO A 41 -19.05 9.81 9.26
C PRO A 41 -19.94 9.85 10.50
N PRO A 42 -21.27 9.70 10.33
CA PRO A 42 -22.19 9.68 11.46
C PRO A 42 -21.69 8.73 12.56
N ALA A 43 -21.89 9.11 13.82
CA ALA A 43 -21.43 8.35 15.01
C ALA A 43 -21.87 6.88 15.04
N HIS A 44 -22.75 6.46 14.11
CA HIS A 44 -23.29 5.11 13.94
C HIS A 44 -23.24 4.60 12.50
N SER A 45 -22.37 5.11 11.62
CA SER A 45 -22.25 4.49 10.29
C SER A 45 -21.88 3.01 10.43
N ASN A 46 -22.75 2.15 9.90
CA ASN A 46 -22.58 0.72 9.86
C ASN A 46 -21.96 0.25 8.54
N LYS A 47 -21.45 1.18 7.72
CA LYS A 47 -20.84 0.89 6.44
C LYS A 47 -19.33 0.99 6.53
N LEU A 48 -18.66 0.02 5.92
CA LEU A 48 -17.22 -0.04 5.84
C LEU A 48 -16.77 -0.06 4.38
N LEU A 49 -15.69 0.67 4.09
CA LEU A 49 -14.84 0.39 2.94
C LEU A 49 -13.63 -0.39 3.45
N VAL A 50 -13.63 -1.69 3.18
CA VAL A 50 -12.59 -2.60 3.68
C VAL A 50 -11.39 -2.56 2.73
N LYS A 51 -10.21 -2.30 3.27
CA LYS A 51 -8.93 -2.39 2.58
C LYS A 51 -8.09 -3.48 3.19
N VAL A 52 -7.40 -4.25 2.36
CA VAL A 52 -6.53 -5.34 2.79
C VAL A 52 -5.15 -5.14 2.21
N GLU A 53 -4.15 -5.07 3.07
CA GLU A 53 -2.75 -4.97 2.68
C GLU A 53 -1.97 -6.23 3.06
N GLY A 54 -0.91 -6.52 2.30
CA GLY A 54 -0.03 -7.64 2.60
C GLY A 54 1.17 -7.71 1.68
N MET A 55 2.03 -8.68 1.96
CA MET A 55 3.24 -8.96 1.20
C MET A 55 3.17 -10.36 0.61
N VAL A 56 3.64 -10.50 -0.63
CA VAL A 56 3.85 -11.78 -1.29
C VAL A 56 5.34 -11.99 -1.53
N TYR A 57 5.81 -13.18 -1.19
CA TYR A 57 7.22 -13.56 -1.30
C TYR A 57 7.41 -14.79 -2.20
N CYS A 58 8.63 -14.92 -2.71
CA CYS A 58 9.19 -16.17 -3.14
C CYS A 58 10.08 -16.72 -2.01
N GLN A 59 9.72 -17.88 -1.46
CA GLN A 59 10.47 -18.56 -0.42
C GLN A 59 11.88 -18.94 -0.92
N SER A 60 12.87 -18.93 -0.05
CA SER A 60 14.20 -19.42 -0.39
C SER A 60 14.22 -20.95 -0.54
N CYS A 61 15.10 -21.47 -1.40
CA CYS A 61 15.30 -22.91 -1.51
C CYS A 61 15.81 -23.56 -0.22
N ALA A 62 16.53 -22.82 0.62
CA ALA A 62 17.00 -23.31 1.92
C ALA A 62 15.83 -23.66 2.86
N GLN A 63 14.73 -22.92 2.74
CA GLN A 63 13.52 -23.05 3.55
C GLN A 63 12.39 -23.81 2.85
N ARG A 64 12.65 -24.43 1.68
CA ARG A 64 11.63 -25.20 0.96
C ARG A 64 11.02 -26.26 1.89
N ASN A 65 9.69 -26.31 1.93
CA ASN A 65 8.88 -27.21 2.78
C ASN A 65 8.88 -26.87 4.28
N THR A 66 9.40 -25.69 4.68
CA THR A 66 9.22 -25.16 6.04
C THR A 66 8.22 -24.01 6.03
N HIS A 67 7.83 -23.56 7.22
CA HIS A 67 7.00 -22.35 7.39
C HIS A 67 7.82 -21.06 7.44
N SER A 68 9.14 -21.12 7.21
CA SER A 68 10.03 -19.97 7.33
C SER A 68 10.08 -19.13 6.05
N LEU A 69 10.17 -17.81 6.22
CA LEU A 69 10.43 -16.84 5.16
C LEU A 69 11.88 -16.32 5.20
N GLU A 70 12.77 -17.00 5.92
CA GLU A 70 14.18 -16.63 5.97
C GLU A 70 14.82 -16.70 4.56
N GLY A 71 15.45 -15.59 4.16
CA GLY A 71 16.04 -15.43 2.83
C GLY A 71 15.01 -15.35 1.70
N ALA A 72 13.71 -15.27 2.00
CA ALA A 72 12.68 -15.07 1.01
C ALA A 72 12.82 -13.69 0.36
N LYS A 73 12.49 -13.60 -0.92
CA LYS A 73 12.52 -12.34 -1.67
C LYS A 73 11.10 -11.88 -1.95
N PRO A 74 10.79 -10.57 -1.88
CA PRO A 74 9.48 -10.11 -2.31
C PRO A 74 9.22 -10.52 -3.76
N LEU A 75 7.96 -10.84 -4.08
CA LEU A 75 7.57 -11.36 -5.39
C LEU A 75 6.71 -10.32 -6.13
N PRO A 76 7.33 -9.52 -7.02
CA PRO A 76 6.62 -8.53 -7.81
C PRO A 76 5.51 -9.15 -8.64
N LYS A 77 4.42 -8.41 -8.87
CA LYS A 77 3.33 -8.79 -9.78
C LYS A 77 2.63 -10.11 -9.43
N ALA A 78 2.89 -10.68 -8.25
CA ALA A 78 2.14 -11.81 -7.74
C ALA A 78 0.66 -11.45 -7.56
N GLU A 79 -0.20 -12.44 -7.78
CA GLU A 79 -1.64 -12.24 -7.79
C GLU A 79 -2.26 -12.92 -6.58
N VAL A 80 -3.13 -12.20 -5.89
CA VAL A 80 -3.89 -12.70 -4.74
C VAL A 80 -5.38 -12.43 -4.92
N SER A 81 -6.18 -13.21 -4.21
CA SER A 81 -7.63 -13.01 -4.08
C SER A 81 -7.99 -12.78 -2.62
N VAL A 82 -8.73 -11.72 -2.34
CA VAL A 82 -9.44 -11.53 -1.08
C VAL A 82 -10.83 -12.12 -1.23
N ILE A 83 -11.08 -13.16 -0.46
CA ILE A 83 -12.35 -13.91 -0.45
C ILE A 83 -13.03 -13.59 0.87
N CYS A 84 -14.26 -13.11 0.81
CA CYS A 84 -15.06 -12.78 1.99
C CYS A 84 -16.34 -13.61 2.01
N HIS A 85 -16.80 -13.96 3.21
CA HIS A 85 -18.04 -14.68 3.44
C HIS A 85 -19.13 -13.74 3.95
N ASP A 86 -20.34 -13.96 3.46
CA ASP A 86 -21.52 -13.21 3.87
C ASP A 86 -22.02 -13.64 5.27
N ALA A 87 -23.06 -12.98 5.76
CA ALA A 87 -23.70 -13.28 7.04
C ALA A 87 -24.17 -14.75 7.17
N ASN A 88 -24.43 -15.44 6.06
CA ASN A 88 -24.84 -16.85 6.00
C ASN A 88 -23.66 -17.80 5.78
N ASN A 89 -22.42 -17.30 5.83
CA ASN A 89 -21.18 -18.03 5.58
C ASN A 89 -21.04 -18.53 4.13
N HIS A 90 -21.66 -17.86 3.16
CA HIS A 90 -21.43 -18.12 1.74
C HIS A 90 -20.37 -17.17 1.17
N VAL A 91 -19.61 -17.62 0.18
CA VAL A 91 -18.65 -16.74 -0.52
C VAL A 91 -19.40 -15.58 -1.19
N MET A 92 -18.99 -14.35 -0.86
CA MET A 92 -19.52 -13.14 -1.48
C MET A 92 -19.16 -13.11 -2.96
N VAL A 93 -20.13 -12.72 -3.80
CA VAL A 93 -19.99 -12.68 -5.28
C VAL A 93 -18.83 -11.77 -5.72
N ARG A 94 -18.50 -10.74 -4.93
CA ARG A 94 -17.47 -9.75 -5.25
C ARG A 94 -16.16 -10.01 -4.50
N CYS A 95 -15.57 -11.19 -4.68
CA CYS A 95 -14.19 -11.43 -4.27
C CYS A 95 -13.25 -10.47 -5.02
N ARG A 96 -12.26 -9.90 -4.32
CA ARG A 96 -11.37 -8.89 -4.89
C ARG A 96 -10.03 -9.48 -5.26
N ARG A 97 -9.67 -9.42 -6.54
CA ARG A 97 -8.32 -9.68 -7.00
C ARG A 97 -7.41 -8.47 -6.76
N ALA A 98 -6.19 -8.70 -6.29
CA ALA A 98 -5.13 -7.71 -6.24
C ALA A 98 -3.82 -8.25 -6.86
N VAL A 99 -2.98 -7.33 -7.32
CA VAL A 99 -1.67 -7.60 -7.92
C VAL A 99 -0.64 -6.87 -7.09
N ALA A 100 0.41 -7.58 -6.68
CA ALA A 100 1.51 -7.00 -5.93
C ALA A 100 2.32 -6.03 -6.80
N ASN A 101 2.78 -4.95 -6.20
CA ASN A 101 3.67 -3.98 -6.83
C ASN A 101 5.11 -4.53 -6.95
N ASP A 102 6.03 -3.68 -7.39
CA ASP A 102 7.44 -4.06 -7.60
C ASP A 102 8.19 -4.47 -6.33
N ASN A 103 7.64 -4.20 -5.15
CA ASN A 103 8.19 -4.61 -3.87
C ASN A 103 7.46 -5.83 -3.28
N GLY A 104 6.59 -6.50 -4.04
CA GLY A 104 5.78 -7.62 -3.54
C GLY A 104 4.63 -7.23 -2.61
N TYR A 105 4.38 -5.94 -2.42
CA TYR A 105 3.27 -5.42 -1.60
C TYR A 105 1.99 -5.32 -2.43
N PHE A 106 0.85 -5.70 -1.86
CA PHE A 106 -0.45 -5.47 -2.48
C PHE A 106 -1.39 -4.69 -1.54
N LEU A 107 -2.30 -3.94 -2.15
CA LEU A 107 -3.45 -3.32 -1.50
C LEU A 107 -4.70 -3.68 -2.29
N ALA A 108 -5.66 -4.32 -1.63
CA ALA A 108 -6.95 -4.67 -2.18
C ALA A 108 -8.04 -3.82 -1.51
N GLU A 109 -8.80 -3.08 -2.31
CA GLU A 109 -9.97 -2.35 -1.84
C GLU A 109 -11.23 -3.11 -2.25
N LEU A 110 -12.04 -3.49 -1.25
CA LEU A 110 -13.37 -4.08 -1.44
C LEU A 110 -14.42 -2.97 -1.55
N ASP A 111 -15.60 -3.32 -2.03
CA ASP A 111 -16.72 -2.38 -2.15
C ASP A 111 -17.28 -1.97 -0.78
N GLU A 112 -17.90 -0.79 -0.72
CA GLU A 112 -18.67 -0.33 0.44
C GLU A 112 -19.72 -1.38 0.83
N THR A 113 -19.62 -1.89 2.05
CA THR A 113 -20.44 -3.01 2.53
C THR A 113 -20.87 -2.74 3.97
N LYS A 114 -22.08 -3.18 4.36
CA LYS A 114 -22.50 -3.04 5.76
C LYS A 114 -21.75 -4.04 6.62
N VAL A 115 -21.41 -3.65 7.85
CA VAL A 115 -20.79 -4.54 8.84
C VAL A 115 -21.59 -5.84 8.99
N SER A 116 -22.93 -5.73 9.02
CA SER A 116 -23.85 -6.86 9.15
C SER A 116 -23.82 -7.87 8.00
N ASP A 117 -23.28 -7.49 6.84
CA ASP A 117 -23.27 -8.34 5.66
C ASP A 117 -22.10 -9.33 5.70
N PHE A 118 -21.09 -9.08 6.55
CA PHE A 118 -19.98 -10.00 6.79
C PHE A 118 -20.39 -11.13 7.73
N TYR A 119 -19.79 -12.31 7.55
CA TYR A 119 -19.92 -13.41 8.50
C TYR A 119 -19.63 -12.97 9.94
N MET A 120 -20.58 -13.23 10.85
CA MET A 120 -20.56 -12.79 12.26
C MET A 120 -20.42 -11.28 12.48
N GLY A 121 -20.68 -10.45 11.47
CA GLY A 121 -20.53 -9.00 11.55
C GLY A 121 -19.07 -8.54 11.71
N ASP A 122 -18.09 -9.35 11.31
CA ASP A 122 -16.67 -9.05 11.50
C ASP A 122 -15.85 -9.42 10.25
N PRO A 123 -15.33 -8.43 9.49
CA PRO A 123 -14.47 -8.68 8.33
C PRO A 123 -13.27 -9.60 8.63
N ARG A 124 -12.77 -9.61 9.88
CA ARG A 124 -11.65 -10.48 10.28
C ARG A 124 -12.00 -11.95 10.30
N LYS A 125 -13.27 -12.28 10.53
CA LYS A 125 -13.79 -13.64 10.54
C LYS A 125 -14.38 -14.04 9.19
N ALA A 126 -14.77 -13.05 8.40
CA ALA A 126 -15.39 -13.25 7.11
C ALA A 126 -14.38 -13.36 5.97
N CYS A 127 -13.24 -12.68 6.04
CA CYS A 127 -12.35 -12.50 4.91
C CYS A 127 -10.98 -13.17 5.07
N TYR A 128 -10.47 -13.70 3.96
CA TYR A 128 -9.22 -14.43 3.85
C TYR A 128 -8.50 -14.06 2.56
N VAL A 129 -7.17 -14.07 2.58
CA VAL A 129 -6.34 -13.82 1.38
C VAL A 129 -5.73 -15.12 0.89
N GLN A 130 -5.94 -15.43 -0.38
CA GLN A 130 -5.38 -16.62 -1.04
C GLN A 130 -4.42 -16.25 -2.17
N LEU A 131 -3.36 -17.06 -2.31
CA LEU A 131 -2.48 -17.01 -3.47
C LEU A 131 -3.24 -17.44 -4.73
N ARG A 132 -3.13 -16.67 -5.81
CA ARG A 132 -3.77 -16.99 -7.09
C ARG A 132 -2.78 -17.38 -8.17
N ALA A 133 -1.75 -16.57 -8.39
CA ALA A 133 -0.73 -16.85 -9.41
C ALA A 133 0.59 -16.15 -9.10
N SER A 134 1.69 -16.80 -9.48
CA SER A 134 3.00 -16.17 -9.59
C SER A 134 3.29 -15.82 -11.05
N PRO A 135 3.87 -14.64 -11.33
CA PRO A 135 4.41 -14.32 -12.65
C PRO A 135 5.74 -15.01 -12.93
N ASP A 136 6.39 -15.56 -11.89
CA ASP A 136 7.66 -16.26 -11.99
C ASP A 136 7.42 -17.78 -12.00
N PHE A 137 7.67 -18.41 -13.14
CA PHE A 137 7.51 -19.86 -13.31
C PHE A 137 8.46 -20.68 -12.43
N GLU A 138 9.62 -20.11 -12.07
CA GLU A 138 10.56 -20.74 -11.15
C GLU A 138 10.07 -20.69 -9.72
N CYS A 139 9.14 -19.77 -9.39
CA CYS A 139 8.56 -19.60 -8.07
C CYS A 139 7.03 -19.55 -8.09
N ASN A 140 6.40 -20.64 -8.55
CA ASN A 140 4.95 -20.71 -8.77
C ASN A 140 4.21 -21.79 -7.97
N ASN A 141 4.89 -22.48 -7.04
CA ASN A 141 4.19 -23.44 -6.19
C ASN A 141 3.63 -22.74 -4.94
N PRO A 142 2.32 -22.72 -4.69
CA PRO A 142 1.78 -22.10 -3.48
C PRO A 142 2.31 -22.82 -2.24
N THR A 143 2.58 -22.06 -1.18
CA THR A 143 2.90 -22.59 0.15
C THR A 143 1.72 -22.43 1.09
N ASN A 144 1.69 -23.21 2.16
CA ASN A 144 0.70 -23.07 3.23
C ASN A 144 1.23 -22.21 4.41
N ILE A 145 2.14 -21.27 4.14
CA ILE A 145 2.60 -20.31 5.15
C ILE A 145 1.40 -19.46 5.58
N ASN A 146 1.19 -19.30 6.88
CA ASN A 146 0.03 -18.59 7.45
C ASN A 146 -1.33 -19.09 6.93
N TYR A 147 -1.44 -20.40 6.64
CA TYR A 147 -2.67 -21.02 6.11
C TYR A 147 -3.14 -20.45 4.76
N SER A 148 -2.24 -19.81 4.00
CA SER A 148 -2.58 -19.01 2.82
C SER A 148 -3.00 -19.78 1.56
N SER A 149 -2.82 -21.10 1.50
CA SER A 149 -3.11 -21.88 0.27
C SER A 149 -4.47 -22.59 0.24
N ILE A 150 -5.00 -23.04 1.39
CA ILE A 150 -6.24 -23.83 1.42
C ILE A 150 -7.38 -23.00 1.99
N GLU A 151 -7.21 -22.49 3.20
CA GLU A 151 -8.21 -21.66 3.87
C GLU A 151 -8.03 -20.17 3.49
N GLY A 152 -6.78 -19.76 3.30
CA GLY A 152 -6.39 -18.37 3.08
C GLY A 152 -5.91 -17.73 4.37
N ALA A 153 -5.04 -16.73 4.25
CA ALA A 153 -4.49 -16.03 5.40
C ALA A 153 -5.55 -15.06 5.97
N PRO A 154 -5.87 -15.16 7.27
CA PRO A 154 -6.90 -14.32 7.88
C PRO A 154 -6.47 -12.86 7.95
N LEU A 155 -7.47 -11.97 8.09
CA LEU A 155 -7.23 -10.55 8.29
C LEU A 155 -6.94 -10.23 9.76
N ARG A 156 -6.05 -9.26 9.99
CA ARG A 156 -5.66 -8.72 11.29
C ARG A 156 -5.93 -7.22 11.30
N ASP A 157 -6.52 -6.75 12.38
CA ASP A 157 -6.78 -5.32 12.59
C ASP A 157 -5.58 -4.69 13.29
N GLU A 158 -4.94 -3.74 12.61
CA GLU A 158 -3.79 -2.99 13.11
C GLU A 158 -4.21 -1.59 13.60
N GLY A 159 -5.51 -1.34 13.78
CA GLY A 159 -6.06 -0.05 14.26
C GLY A 159 -6.13 1.04 13.20
N LYS A 160 -5.91 0.70 11.92
CA LYS A 160 -5.87 1.66 10.80
C LYS A 160 -7.29 1.94 10.31
N ARG A 161 -7.97 2.86 10.99
CA ARG A 161 -9.34 3.28 10.67
C ARG A 161 -9.41 4.79 10.52
N TRP A 162 -10.09 5.24 9.47
CA TRP A 162 -10.43 6.64 9.31
C TRP A 162 -11.82 6.79 8.72
N ALA A 163 -12.26 8.00 8.85
CA ALA A 163 -13.61 8.45 8.69
C ALA A 163 -13.68 9.14 7.30
N ASP A 164 -14.66 8.78 6.47
CA ASP A 164 -14.79 9.31 5.11
C ASP A 164 -16.25 9.30 4.64
N HIS A 165 -16.77 10.46 4.24
CA HIS A 165 -18.15 10.64 3.83
C HIS A 165 -19.15 9.96 4.81
N ASP A 166 -19.89 8.94 4.36
CA ASP A 166 -20.91 8.20 5.12
C ASP A 166 -20.44 6.82 5.61
N TYR A 167 -19.16 6.47 5.48
CA TYR A 167 -18.59 5.19 5.87
C TYR A 167 -17.26 5.31 6.62
N TYR A 168 -16.81 4.20 7.20
CA TYR A 168 -15.45 4.10 7.73
C TYR A 168 -14.56 3.35 6.76
N ASN A 169 -13.42 3.94 6.42
CA ASN A 169 -12.33 3.19 5.83
C ASN A 169 -11.65 2.38 6.94
N VAL A 170 -11.48 1.07 6.72
CA VAL A 170 -10.77 0.20 7.66
C VAL A 170 -9.75 -0.59 6.87
N MET A 171 -8.48 -0.50 7.28
CA MET A 171 -7.39 -1.23 6.66
C MET A 171 -6.92 -2.37 7.56
N TYR A 172 -7.06 -3.58 7.05
CA TYR A 172 -6.58 -4.80 7.67
C TYR A 172 -5.28 -5.26 7.02
N ALA A 173 -4.40 -5.83 7.83
CA ALA A 173 -3.21 -6.52 7.35
C ALA A 173 -3.48 -8.03 7.27
N THR A 174 -2.92 -8.71 6.29
CA THR A 174 -2.82 -10.18 6.31
C THR A 174 -1.42 -10.62 6.71
N GLY A 175 -1.26 -11.90 7.06
CA GLY A 175 0.07 -12.49 7.21
C GLY A 175 0.79 -12.52 5.84
N PRO A 176 2.13 -12.53 5.80
CA PRO A 176 2.84 -12.67 4.53
C PRO A 176 2.46 -13.99 3.84
N LEU A 177 2.24 -13.92 2.53
CA LEU A 177 1.98 -15.07 1.69
C LEU A 177 3.24 -15.41 0.90
N ALA A 178 3.41 -16.66 0.48
CA ALA A 178 4.55 -17.01 -0.35
C ALA A 178 4.28 -18.16 -1.32
N PHE A 179 4.86 -18.03 -2.51
CA PHE A 179 5.16 -19.17 -3.36
C PHE A 179 6.52 -19.75 -2.98
N ARG A 180 6.76 -21.01 -3.34
CA ARG A 180 8.07 -21.66 -3.22
C ARG A 180 8.63 -21.99 -4.60
N PRO A 181 9.96 -22.11 -4.71
CA PRO A 181 10.59 -22.49 -5.95
C PRO A 181 10.15 -23.88 -6.42
N THR A 182 9.96 -24.00 -7.74
CA THR A 182 9.63 -25.27 -8.41
C THR A 182 10.82 -26.23 -8.37
N ILE A 183 12.00 -25.69 -8.64
CA ILE A 183 13.26 -26.41 -8.68
C ILE A 183 14.21 -25.75 -7.69
N CYS A 184 14.90 -26.56 -6.89
CA CYS A 184 15.97 -26.10 -6.03
C CYS A 184 17.23 -26.90 -6.32
N PRO A 185 18.41 -26.24 -6.40
CA PRO A 185 19.67 -26.96 -6.49
C PRO A 185 19.83 -27.93 -5.31
N PRO A 186 20.48 -29.08 -5.51
CA PRO A 186 20.84 -29.96 -4.42
C PRO A 186 21.67 -29.20 -3.38
N LYS A 187 21.46 -29.50 -2.10
CA LYS A 187 22.37 -29.00 -1.07
C LYS A 187 23.71 -29.70 -1.25
N HIS A 188 24.77 -28.94 -1.53
CA HIS A 188 26.13 -29.47 -1.44
C HIS A 188 26.45 -29.63 0.05
N HIS A 189 26.67 -30.87 0.46
CA HIS A 189 27.06 -31.27 1.82
C HIS A 189 28.58 -31.38 1.89
#